data_AF-A0A7W4FID6-F1
#
_entry.id   AF-A0A7W4FID6-F1
#
_cell.length_a   1.000
_cell.length_b   1.000
_cell.length_c   1.000
_cell.angle_alpha   90.00
_cell.angle_beta   90.00
_cell.angle_gamma   90.00
#
_symmetry.space_group_name_H-M   'P 1'
#
loop_
_entity.id
_entity.type
_entity.pdbx_description
1 polymer ?
#
loop_
_entity_poly.entity_id
_entity_poly.type
_entity_poly.pdbx_seq_one_letter_code
_entity_poly.pdbx_strand_id
1 'polypeptide(L)'
;MFQTKADLLSATLDYHQGNFNDAKREFQQLAYLGNADAIYNIAVMHLHGQGVEKNKAQAYAWFSLAADFGLLDARDTAMLIARQSNNQQPLDDAYNALLKQLSFQWYDRQLRPELNASPAPHASPQRSYTVEPKYPEHAYKNGIEGWVWLEFDIDKSGAVTDVSLIDSYPEKTFDKAIINAVKRWKYQGDSQTLPYYNRSLLYHFTTYKGKQYEQSFKSQQREYNEKISDLIDAAEQGNALVQYYIANWLSSDDYNATRLLKYHWQQANANSELLLRSAVNGYANSQYRIGANMLRGEYGKVDREKGLNWIVLAAQSGFANAQYRLGRELLNSQYVDYAPNKALKWLKAAAEQGLFSAKRDLALLLFELKKPAQQVTAALNSALIDDSEHPQLLLLKARIQAASNKPQHAKKLANSALKEANARNWDQSRIKQFMATLP
;
A
#
# COMPACT_ATOMS: atom_id res chain seq x y z
N MET A 1 -22.99 -7.49 -0.41
CA MET A 1 -21.99 -7.95 0.59
C MET A 1 -20.68 -8.10 -0.17
N PHE A 2 -19.96 -7.00 -0.40
CA PHE A 2 -18.72 -7.03 -1.17
C PHE A 2 -17.59 -7.47 -0.24
N GLN A 3 -16.84 -8.48 -0.69
CA GLN A 3 -15.82 -9.14 0.10
C GLN A 3 -14.49 -8.74 -0.49
N THR A 4 -13.61 -8.20 0.34
CA THR A 4 -12.21 -7.85 0.04
C THR A 4 -11.34 -9.09 -0.20
N LYS A 5 -11.99 -10.19 -0.57
CA LYS A 5 -11.44 -11.51 -0.81
C LYS A 5 -11.01 -11.69 -2.25
N ALA A 6 -11.55 -10.99 -3.24
CA ALA A 6 -11.12 -11.18 -4.62
C ALA A 6 -9.76 -10.53 -4.87
N ASP A 7 -8.88 -11.26 -5.54
CA ASP A 7 -7.62 -10.75 -6.01
C ASP A 7 -7.31 -11.29 -7.40
N LEU A 8 -6.76 -10.44 -8.27
CA LEU A 8 -6.51 -10.79 -9.66
C LEU A 8 -5.58 -12.00 -9.78
N LEU A 9 -4.62 -12.13 -8.86
CA LEU A 9 -3.67 -13.23 -8.82
C LEU A 9 -4.35 -14.58 -8.58
N SER A 10 -5.24 -14.69 -7.59
CA SER A 10 -6.02 -15.89 -7.31
C SER A 10 -7.01 -16.20 -8.44
N ALA A 11 -7.75 -15.19 -8.91
CA ALA A 11 -8.70 -15.34 -10.00
C ALA A 11 -8.04 -15.88 -11.29
N THR A 12 -6.87 -15.35 -11.64
CA THR A 12 -6.11 -15.76 -12.82
C THR A 12 -5.57 -17.19 -12.67
N LEU A 13 -5.12 -17.56 -11.46
CA LEU A 13 -4.69 -18.93 -11.18
C LEU A 13 -5.84 -19.93 -11.33
N ASP A 14 -6.99 -19.63 -10.74
CA ASP A 14 -8.19 -20.47 -10.85
C ASP A 14 -8.63 -20.61 -12.31
N TYR A 15 -8.57 -19.53 -13.09
CA TYR A 15 -8.85 -19.55 -14.52
C TYR A 15 -7.92 -20.50 -15.28
N HIS A 16 -6.60 -20.42 -15.06
CA HIS A 16 -5.63 -21.31 -15.71
C HIS A 16 -5.75 -22.78 -15.30
N GLN A 17 -6.27 -23.04 -14.09
CA GLN A 17 -6.53 -24.39 -13.60
C GLN A 17 -7.87 -24.97 -14.10
N GLY A 18 -8.65 -24.20 -14.86
CA GLY A 18 -9.97 -24.60 -15.34
C GLY A 18 -11.09 -24.44 -14.31
N ASN A 19 -10.83 -23.82 -13.16
CA ASN A 19 -11.82 -23.51 -12.12
C ASN A 19 -12.61 -22.25 -12.49
N PHE A 20 -13.26 -22.27 -13.66
CA PHE A 20 -13.84 -21.06 -14.26
C PHE A 20 -14.93 -20.40 -13.40
N ASN A 21 -15.69 -21.16 -12.61
CA ASN A 21 -16.73 -20.58 -11.75
C ASN A 21 -16.14 -19.73 -10.62
N ASP A 22 -15.07 -20.20 -9.98
CA ASP A 22 -14.38 -19.45 -8.92
C ASP A 22 -13.66 -18.23 -9.51
N ALA A 23 -12.96 -18.42 -10.63
CA ALA A 23 -12.32 -17.32 -11.37
C ALA A 23 -13.33 -16.24 -11.76
N LYS A 24 -14.47 -16.62 -12.34
CA LYS A 24 -15.55 -15.70 -12.72
C LYS A 24 -16.02 -14.88 -11.52
N ARG A 25 -16.27 -15.53 -10.38
CA ARG A 25 -16.75 -14.86 -9.17
C ARG A 25 -15.75 -13.80 -8.69
N GLU A 26 -14.46 -14.12 -8.69
CA GLU A 26 -13.43 -13.17 -8.29
C GLU A 26 -13.24 -12.05 -9.31
N PHE A 27 -13.20 -12.36 -10.61
CA PHE A 27 -13.14 -11.33 -11.64
C PHE A 27 -14.34 -10.39 -11.58
N GLN A 28 -15.55 -10.90 -11.32
CA GLN A 28 -16.74 -10.05 -11.17
C GLN A 28 -16.60 -9.08 -10.00
N GLN A 29 -16.09 -9.55 -8.86
CA GLN A 29 -15.84 -8.68 -7.70
C GLN A 29 -14.82 -7.58 -8.04
N LEU A 30 -13.77 -7.91 -8.79
CA LEU A 30 -12.76 -6.95 -9.23
C LEU A 30 -13.27 -5.99 -10.32
N ALA A 31 -14.18 -6.45 -11.18
CA ALA A 31 -14.83 -5.62 -12.18
C ALA A 31 -15.72 -4.55 -11.53
N TYR A 32 -16.40 -4.86 -10.42
CA TYR A 32 -17.04 -3.84 -9.59
C TYR A 32 -16.01 -2.81 -9.11
N LEU A 33 -14.81 -3.22 -8.72
CA LEU A 33 -13.74 -2.30 -8.36
C LEU A 33 -13.04 -1.63 -9.57
N GLY A 34 -13.60 -1.71 -10.78
CA GLY A 34 -13.01 -1.05 -11.96
C GLY A 34 -11.68 -1.64 -12.42
N ASN A 35 -11.31 -2.86 -11.98
CA ASN A 35 -10.08 -3.50 -12.43
C ASN A 35 -10.21 -3.91 -13.91
N ALA A 36 -9.51 -3.20 -14.80
CA ALA A 36 -9.61 -3.39 -16.24
C ALA A 36 -9.23 -4.81 -16.71
N ASP A 37 -8.24 -5.44 -16.08
CA ASP A 37 -7.80 -6.80 -16.41
C ASP A 37 -8.87 -7.85 -16.06
N ALA A 38 -9.57 -7.69 -14.93
CA ALA A 38 -10.65 -8.56 -14.54
C ALA A 38 -11.86 -8.41 -15.48
N ILE A 39 -12.19 -7.16 -15.86
CA ILE A 39 -13.24 -6.85 -16.84
C ILE A 39 -12.90 -7.52 -18.19
N TYR A 40 -11.64 -7.41 -18.63
CA TYR A 40 -11.13 -8.06 -19.84
C TYR A 40 -11.23 -9.59 -19.76
N ASN A 41 -10.82 -10.19 -18.64
CA ASN A 41 -10.87 -11.65 -18.48
C ASN A 41 -12.32 -12.18 -18.51
N ILE A 42 -13.30 -11.45 -17.97
CA ILE A 42 -14.71 -11.80 -18.13
C ILE A 42 -15.14 -11.76 -19.60
N ALA A 43 -14.65 -10.78 -20.37
CA ALA A 43 -14.91 -10.70 -21.80
C ALA A 43 -14.39 -11.93 -22.55
N VAL A 44 -13.16 -12.37 -22.24
CA VAL A 44 -12.56 -13.61 -22.77
C VAL A 44 -13.40 -14.83 -22.41
N MET A 45 -13.89 -14.93 -21.18
CA MET A 45 -14.75 -16.02 -20.74
C MET A 45 -16.03 -16.11 -21.58
N HIS A 46 -16.69 -14.98 -21.86
CA HIS A 46 -17.86 -14.93 -22.73
C HIS A 46 -17.53 -15.23 -24.21
N LEU A 47 -16.35 -14.83 -24.69
CA LEU A 47 -15.92 -15.09 -26.06
C LEU A 47 -15.69 -16.57 -26.32
N HIS A 48 -15.12 -17.29 -25.35
CA HIS A 48 -14.74 -18.70 -25.48
C HIS A 48 -15.71 -19.68 -24.82
N GLY A 49 -16.68 -19.20 -24.03
CA GLY A 49 -17.61 -20.05 -23.29
C GLY A 49 -16.99 -20.75 -22.09
N GLN A 50 -16.06 -20.09 -21.39
CA GLN A 50 -15.34 -20.67 -20.24
C GLN A 50 -16.10 -20.36 -18.95
N GLY A 51 -16.80 -21.36 -18.39
CA GLY A 51 -17.65 -21.19 -17.20
C GLY A 51 -18.92 -20.35 -17.44
N VAL A 52 -19.19 -19.98 -18.70
CA VAL A 52 -20.39 -19.27 -19.15
C VAL A 52 -20.75 -19.74 -20.55
N GLU A 53 -21.99 -19.51 -20.97
CA GLU A 53 -22.36 -19.71 -22.37
C GLU A 53 -21.62 -18.72 -23.28
N LYS A 54 -21.18 -19.21 -24.44
CA LYS A 54 -20.51 -18.41 -25.44
C LYS A 54 -21.46 -17.33 -25.97
N ASN A 55 -21.10 -16.06 -25.81
CA ASN A 55 -21.94 -14.94 -26.20
C ASN A 55 -21.08 -13.78 -26.70
N LYS A 56 -21.07 -13.54 -28.02
CA LYS A 56 -20.27 -12.47 -28.64
C LYS A 56 -20.74 -11.06 -28.23
N ALA A 57 -22.03 -10.87 -27.98
CA ALA A 57 -22.57 -9.58 -27.56
C ALA A 57 -22.11 -9.23 -26.13
N GLN A 58 -22.12 -10.20 -25.23
CA GLN A 58 -21.55 -10.03 -23.90
C GLN A 58 -20.04 -9.84 -23.96
N ALA A 59 -19.32 -10.63 -24.76
CA ALA A 59 -17.88 -10.43 -24.92
C ALA A 59 -17.55 -9.01 -25.41
N TYR A 60 -18.25 -8.51 -26.44
CA TYR A 60 -18.13 -7.13 -26.89
C TYR A 60 -18.39 -6.12 -25.77
N ALA A 61 -19.49 -6.26 -25.04
CA ALA A 61 -19.84 -5.34 -23.96
C ALA A 61 -18.74 -5.25 -22.88
N TRP A 62 -18.21 -6.40 -22.45
CA TRP A 62 -17.14 -6.46 -21.46
C TRP A 62 -15.80 -5.93 -22.00
N PHE A 63 -15.44 -6.20 -23.27
CA PHE A 63 -14.24 -5.61 -23.88
C PHE A 63 -14.35 -4.09 -24.02
N SER A 64 -15.52 -3.58 -24.43
CA SER A 64 -15.79 -2.14 -24.50
C SER A 64 -15.69 -1.49 -23.12
N LEU A 65 -16.23 -2.13 -22.08
CA LEU A 65 -16.08 -1.63 -20.71
C LEU A 65 -14.61 -1.61 -20.26
N ALA A 66 -13.82 -2.65 -20.55
CA ALA A 66 -12.39 -2.65 -20.21
C ALA A 66 -11.63 -1.53 -20.95
N ALA A 67 -12.02 -1.22 -22.19
CA ALA A 67 -11.48 -0.09 -22.94
C ALA A 67 -11.81 1.26 -22.30
N ASP A 68 -13.02 1.44 -21.76
CA ASP A 68 -13.42 2.64 -21.00
C ASP A 68 -12.58 2.82 -19.72
N PHE A 69 -12.08 1.73 -19.14
CA PHE A 69 -11.11 1.73 -18.04
C PHE A 69 -9.64 1.79 -18.51
N GLY A 70 -9.41 2.10 -19.79
CA GLY A 70 -8.08 2.41 -20.34
C GLY A 70 -7.32 1.25 -20.98
N LEU A 71 -7.91 0.05 -21.09
CA LEU A 71 -7.22 -1.10 -21.68
C LEU A 71 -7.32 -1.09 -23.22
N LEU A 72 -6.24 -0.66 -23.89
CA LEU A 72 -6.19 -0.51 -25.34
C LEU A 72 -6.44 -1.83 -26.10
N ASP A 73 -5.87 -2.94 -25.63
CA ASP A 73 -6.06 -4.26 -26.25
C ASP A 73 -7.54 -4.71 -26.25
N ALA A 74 -8.29 -4.30 -25.21
CA ALA A 74 -9.72 -4.55 -25.11
C ALA A 74 -10.48 -3.77 -26.18
N ARG A 75 -10.09 -2.52 -26.43
CA ARG A 75 -10.68 -1.66 -27.46
C ARG A 75 -10.54 -2.30 -28.83
N ASP A 76 -9.34 -2.76 -29.17
CA ASP A 76 -9.06 -3.40 -30.47
C ASP A 76 -9.85 -4.70 -30.64
N THR A 77 -9.97 -5.49 -29.58
CA THR A 77 -10.76 -6.72 -29.58
C THR A 77 -12.25 -6.45 -29.73
N ALA A 78 -12.80 -5.44 -29.03
CA ALA A 78 -14.18 -5.01 -29.21
C ALA A 78 -14.46 -4.56 -30.65
N MET A 79 -13.54 -3.78 -31.25
CA MET A 79 -13.65 -3.36 -32.65
C MET A 79 -13.64 -4.55 -33.62
N LEU A 80 -12.81 -5.56 -33.38
CA LEU A 80 -12.79 -6.78 -34.18
C LEU A 80 -14.14 -7.50 -34.13
N ILE A 81 -14.72 -7.66 -32.93
CA ILE A 81 -16.04 -8.31 -32.77
C ILE A 81 -17.12 -7.52 -33.50
N ALA A 82 -17.13 -6.18 -33.37
CA ALA A 82 -18.07 -5.32 -34.08
C ALA A 82 -17.96 -5.45 -35.60
N ARG A 83 -16.73 -5.43 -36.16
CA ARG A 83 -16.50 -5.58 -37.60
C ARG A 83 -16.95 -6.93 -38.16
N GLN A 84 -16.94 -7.98 -37.33
CA GLN A 84 -17.40 -9.31 -37.71
C GLN A 84 -18.91 -9.52 -37.51
N SER A 85 -19.62 -8.55 -36.92
CA SER A 85 -21.05 -8.65 -36.68
C SER A 85 -21.85 -8.03 -37.82
N ASN A 86 -22.87 -8.76 -38.29
CA ASN A 86 -23.82 -8.25 -39.29
C ASN A 86 -24.94 -7.40 -38.67
N ASN A 87 -25.07 -7.41 -37.33
CA ASN A 87 -26.08 -6.63 -36.60
C ASN A 87 -25.47 -6.04 -35.34
N GLN A 88 -25.46 -4.71 -35.25
CA GLN A 88 -24.85 -3.97 -34.15
C GLN A 88 -25.78 -3.86 -32.93
N GLN A 89 -27.10 -3.91 -33.13
CA GLN A 89 -28.09 -3.67 -32.08
C GLN A 89 -27.88 -4.55 -30.83
N PRO A 90 -27.66 -5.88 -30.93
CA PRO A 90 -27.45 -6.71 -29.74
C PRO A 90 -26.15 -6.38 -29.00
N LEU A 91 -25.14 -5.88 -29.70
CA LEU A 91 -23.86 -5.49 -29.11
C LEU A 91 -24.05 -4.22 -28.26
N ASP A 92 -24.72 -3.22 -28.83
CA ASP A 92 -24.99 -1.95 -28.17
C ASP A 92 -25.96 -2.13 -26.99
N ASP A 93 -26.99 -2.97 -27.14
CA ASP A 93 -27.93 -3.30 -26.06
C ASP A 93 -27.22 -3.97 -24.88
N ALA A 94 -26.33 -4.93 -25.16
CA ALA A 94 -25.53 -5.61 -24.13
C ALA A 94 -24.60 -4.62 -23.41
N TYR A 95 -23.96 -3.72 -24.16
CA TYR A 95 -23.07 -2.71 -23.58
C TYR A 95 -23.81 -1.70 -22.70
N ASN A 96 -24.93 -1.17 -23.19
CA ASN A 96 -25.78 -0.26 -22.42
C ASN A 96 -26.37 -0.91 -21.17
N ALA A 97 -26.74 -2.20 -21.24
CA ALA A 97 -27.18 -2.95 -20.07
C ALA A 97 -26.05 -3.10 -19.03
N LEU A 98 -24.82 -3.35 -19.49
CA LEU A 98 -23.65 -3.45 -18.63
C LEU A 98 -23.34 -2.11 -17.94
N LEU A 99 -23.36 -0.99 -18.66
CA LEU A 99 -23.09 0.36 -18.12
C LEU A 99 -24.06 0.78 -17.00
N LYS A 100 -25.31 0.29 -17.04
CA LYS A 100 -26.28 0.53 -15.95
C LYS A 100 -25.86 -0.12 -14.63
N GLN A 101 -25.06 -1.19 -14.70
CA GLN A 101 -24.56 -1.92 -13.53
C GLN A 101 -23.13 -1.54 -13.16
N LEU A 102 -22.30 -1.32 -14.17
CA LEU A 102 -20.86 -1.12 -14.10
C LEU A 102 -20.48 0.03 -15.03
N SER A 103 -20.43 1.24 -14.47
CA SER A 103 -19.96 2.45 -15.15
C SER A 103 -18.90 3.14 -14.31
N PHE A 104 -18.13 4.03 -14.93
CA PHE A 104 -17.20 4.90 -14.22
C PHE A 104 -17.89 5.70 -13.10
N GLN A 105 -19.12 6.19 -13.33
CA GLN A 105 -19.91 6.88 -12.29
C GLN A 105 -20.33 5.96 -11.13
N TRP A 106 -20.56 4.67 -11.41
CA TRP A 106 -20.81 3.70 -10.35
C TRP A 106 -19.55 3.48 -9.52
N TYR A 107 -18.40 3.29 -10.18
CA TYR A 107 -17.09 3.10 -9.56
C TYR A 107 -16.71 4.30 -8.68
N ASP A 108 -16.83 5.53 -9.20
CA ASP A 108 -16.54 6.76 -8.45
C ASP A 108 -17.36 6.81 -7.15
N ARG A 109 -18.66 6.54 -7.22
CA ARG A 109 -19.52 6.51 -6.03
C ARG A 109 -19.10 5.45 -5.00
N GLN A 110 -18.62 4.30 -5.45
CA GLN A 110 -18.20 3.24 -4.54
C GLN A 110 -16.85 3.53 -3.89
N LEU A 111 -15.88 4.08 -4.61
CA LEU A 111 -14.52 4.24 -4.09
C LEU A 111 -14.21 5.62 -3.54
N ARG A 112 -14.96 6.66 -3.95
CA ARG A 112 -14.66 8.03 -3.55
C ARG A 112 -14.75 8.21 -2.02
N PRO A 113 -13.67 8.72 -1.38
CA PRO A 113 -13.67 9.06 0.03
C PRO A 113 -14.50 10.33 0.30
N GLU A 114 -15.04 10.44 1.52
CA GLU A 114 -15.70 11.65 2.01
C GLU A 114 -14.64 12.65 2.50
N LEU A 115 -14.13 13.49 1.58
CA LEU A 115 -12.99 14.38 1.85
C LEU A 115 -13.27 15.58 2.78
N ASN A 116 -14.53 15.81 3.16
CA ASN A 116 -14.95 17.00 3.91
C ASN A 116 -15.02 16.79 5.43
N ALA A 117 -14.77 15.57 5.91
CA ALA A 117 -14.90 15.28 7.33
C ALA A 117 -13.58 15.54 8.06
N SER A 118 -13.65 16.34 9.13
CA SER A 118 -12.52 16.57 10.04
C SER A 118 -12.02 15.23 10.57
N PRO A 119 -10.69 14.99 10.65
CA PRO A 119 -10.14 13.74 11.16
C PRO A 119 -10.83 13.35 12.48
N ALA A 120 -11.20 12.08 12.62
CA ALA A 120 -11.82 11.63 13.85
C ALA A 120 -10.86 11.97 15.01
N PRO A 121 -11.34 12.55 16.12
CA PRO A 121 -10.50 13.05 17.22
C PRO A 121 -9.79 11.94 18.02
N HIS A 122 -9.71 10.70 17.48
CA HIS A 122 -8.90 9.65 18.06
C HIS A 122 -7.50 10.20 18.32
N ALA A 123 -7.18 10.34 19.60
CA ALA A 123 -5.95 10.95 20.07
C ALA A 123 -4.79 10.23 19.40
N SER A 124 -4.17 10.87 18.40
CA SER A 124 -2.94 10.35 17.83
C SER A 124 -1.97 10.13 18.99
N PRO A 125 -1.28 8.98 19.03
CA PRO A 125 -0.46 8.63 20.16
C PRO A 125 0.56 9.75 20.37
N GLN A 126 0.66 10.21 21.62
CA GLN A 126 1.54 11.32 21.96
C GLN A 126 2.97 10.82 22.05
N ARG A 127 3.91 11.57 21.47
CA ARG A 127 5.34 11.25 21.55
C ARG A 127 5.86 11.67 22.92
N SER A 128 6.43 10.73 23.67
CA SER A 128 7.09 10.99 24.96
C SER A 128 8.58 11.29 24.80
N TYR A 129 9.18 10.82 23.70
CA TYR A 129 10.59 11.08 23.37
C TYR A 129 10.77 11.13 21.86
N THR A 130 11.53 12.12 21.39
CA THR A 130 11.90 12.29 19.99
C THR A 130 13.40 12.51 19.85
N VAL A 131 13.89 12.15 18.68
CA VAL A 131 15.24 12.45 18.22
C VAL A 131 15.10 13.21 16.92
N GLU A 132 15.78 14.35 16.81
CA GLU A 132 15.83 15.10 15.57
C GLU A 132 16.75 14.39 14.56
N PRO A 133 16.34 14.29 13.29
CA PRO A 133 17.17 13.73 12.24
C PRO A 133 18.40 14.61 11.95
N LYS A 134 19.53 13.96 11.67
CA LYS A 134 20.76 14.63 11.22
C LYS A 134 20.86 14.52 9.71
N TYR A 135 20.61 15.61 8.99
CA TYR A 135 20.62 15.59 7.53
C TYR A 135 22.03 15.63 6.94
N PRO A 136 22.23 15.13 5.70
CA PRO A 136 23.50 15.23 5.01
C PRO A 136 23.95 16.69 4.80
N GLU A 137 25.26 16.93 4.87
CA GLU A 137 25.82 18.28 4.72
C GLU A 137 25.50 18.90 3.35
N HIS A 138 25.52 18.11 2.27
CA HIS A 138 25.19 18.59 0.93
C HIS A 138 23.74 19.07 0.82
N ALA A 139 22.81 18.48 1.57
CA ALA A 139 21.42 18.91 1.59
C ALA A 139 21.30 20.32 2.16
N TYR A 140 22.01 20.61 3.26
CA TYR A 140 22.11 21.96 3.82
C TYR A 140 22.75 22.97 2.89
N LYS A 141 23.87 22.61 2.25
CA LYS A 141 24.57 23.49 1.31
C LYS A 141 23.69 23.89 0.13
N ASN A 142 22.85 22.97 -0.33
CA ASN A 142 22.04 23.14 -1.54
C ASN A 142 20.58 23.51 -1.25
N GLY A 143 20.21 23.81 0.00
CA GLY A 143 18.84 24.20 0.35
C GLY A 143 17.79 23.21 -0.17
N ILE A 144 18.06 21.91 -0.06
CA ILE A 144 17.13 20.90 -0.55
C ILE A 144 15.88 20.85 0.34
N GLU A 145 14.73 20.77 -0.30
CA GLU A 145 13.42 20.56 0.32
C GLU A 145 12.78 19.28 -0.22
N GLY A 146 11.87 18.70 0.56
CA GLY A 146 11.21 17.47 0.17
C GLY A 146 10.51 16.79 1.33
N TRP A 147 10.19 15.51 1.15
CA TRP A 147 9.50 14.70 2.15
C TRP A 147 10.07 13.29 2.22
N VAL A 148 9.77 12.62 3.34
CA VAL A 148 9.94 11.17 3.50
C VAL A 148 8.62 10.63 4.06
N TRP A 149 8.03 9.67 3.38
CA TRP A 149 6.83 8.99 3.84
C TRP A 149 7.20 7.64 4.44
N LEU A 150 7.00 7.50 5.75
CA LEU A 150 7.22 6.26 6.48
C LEU A 150 5.91 5.71 7.04
N GLU A 151 5.85 4.39 7.15
CA GLU A 151 4.93 3.72 8.05
C GLU A 151 5.69 2.90 9.10
N PHE A 152 5.08 2.73 10.27
CA PHE A 152 5.68 2.00 11.39
C PHE A 152 4.62 1.51 12.39
N ASP A 153 5.02 0.56 13.23
CA ASP A 153 4.22 0.05 14.34
C ASP A 153 4.77 0.61 15.67
N ILE A 154 3.92 0.68 16.69
CA ILE A 154 4.29 1.04 18.06
C ILE A 154 3.94 -0.15 18.95
N ASP A 155 4.94 -0.76 19.56
CA ASP A 155 4.72 -1.94 20.39
C ASP A 155 4.17 -1.60 21.79
N LYS A 156 3.99 -2.63 22.62
CA LYS A 156 3.45 -2.49 23.99
C LYS A 156 4.31 -1.65 24.93
N SER A 157 5.59 -1.44 24.61
CA SER A 157 6.50 -0.60 25.38
C SER A 157 6.47 0.87 24.95
N GLY A 158 5.73 1.18 23.87
CA GLY A 158 5.72 2.50 23.24
C GLY A 158 6.89 2.71 22.27
N ALA A 159 7.70 1.69 22.01
CA ALA A 159 8.82 1.77 21.08
C ALA A 159 8.34 1.64 19.63
N VAL A 160 9.00 2.39 18.74
CA VAL A 160 8.77 2.29 17.30
C VAL A 160 9.42 1.01 16.76
N THR A 161 8.65 0.26 15.99
CA THR A 161 9.02 -1.00 15.33
C THR A 161 8.58 -0.96 13.87
N ASP A 162 9.07 -1.89 13.05
CA ASP A 162 8.56 -2.14 11.69
C ASP A 162 8.58 -0.92 10.74
N VAL A 163 9.55 -0.03 10.95
CA VAL A 163 9.71 1.17 10.11
C VAL A 163 9.96 0.79 8.66
N SER A 164 9.05 1.19 7.80
CA SER A 164 9.03 0.91 6.36
C SER A 164 8.99 2.22 5.60
N LEU A 165 9.88 2.38 4.63
CA LEU A 165 9.87 3.50 3.69
C LEU A 165 8.80 3.24 2.64
N ILE A 166 7.82 4.13 2.56
CA ILE A 166 6.78 4.06 1.53
C ILE A 166 7.21 4.82 0.29
N ASP A 167 7.73 6.03 0.48
CA ASP A 167 8.22 6.87 -0.60
C ASP A 167 9.22 7.92 -0.06
N SER A 168 10.09 8.47 -0.92
CA SER A 168 10.89 9.68 -0.59
C SER A 168 11.10 10.62 -1.78
N TYR A 169 11.15 11.93 -1.53
CA TYR A 169 11.56 12.92 -2.52
C TYR A 169 12.41 14.02 -1.85
N PRO A 170 13.57 14.36 -2.43
CA PRO A 170 14.30 13.60 -3.44
C PRO A 170 14.70 12.23 -2.91
N GLU A 171 14.66 11.21 -3.77
CA GLU A 171 14.93 9.84 -3.36
C GLU A 171 16.29 9.70 -2.65
N LYS A 172 16.35 8.84 -1.61
CA LYS A 172 17.60 8.44 -0.92
C LYS A 172 18.37 9.55 -0.24
N THR A 173 17.84 10.77 -0.23
CA THR A 173 18.55 11.93 0.31
C THR A 173 18.39 12.01 1.82
N PHE A 174 17.18 11.77 2.34
CA PHE A 174 16.86 11.95 3.76
C PHE A 174 16.43 10.66 4.46
N ASP A 175 16.16 9.60 3.70
CA ASP A 175 15.52 8.37 4.14
C ASP A 175 16.23 7.79 5.36
N LYS A 176 17.56 7.60 5.28
CA LYS A 176 18.36 7.06 6.38
C LYS A 176 18.31 7.94 7.62
N ALA A 177 18.37 9.26 7.45
CA ALA A 177 18.34 10.21 8.56
C ALA A 177 17.00 10.15 9.30
N ILE A 178 15.88 10.17 8.56
CA ILE A 178 14.53 10.09 9.11
C ILE A 178 14.28 8.72 9.74
N ILE A 179 14.61 7.63 9.06
CA ILE A 179 14.44 6.27 9.59
C ILE A 179 15.21 6.10 10.91
N ASN A 180 16.46 6.57 10.99
CA ASN A 180 17.28 6.47 12.19
C ASN A 180 16.73 7.32 13.35
N ALA A 181 16.13 8.47 13.05
CA ALA A 181 15.46 9.30 14.04
C ALA A 181 14.18 8.63 14.56
N VAL A 182 13.29 8.23 13.64
CA VAL A 182 11.97 7.66 13.94
C VAL A 182 12.08 6.33 14.71
N LYS A 183 13.04 5.47 14.37
CA LYS A 183 13.32 4.23 15.12
C LYS A 183 13.64 4.46 16.61
N ARG A 184 14.03 5.67 16.99
CA ARG A 184 14.40 6.04 18.36
C ARG A 184 13.29 6.80 19.09
N TRP A 185 12.19 7.11 18.42
CA TRP A 185 11.07 7.77 19.06
C TRP A 185 10.37 6.82 20.04
N LYS A 186 9.74 7.40 21.06
CA LYS A 186 8.87 6.69 21.99
C LYS A 186 7.54 7.39 22.11
N TYR A 187 6.50 6.59 22.29
CA TYR A 187 5.13 7.03 22.43
C TYR A 187 4.61 6.71 23.83
N GLN A 188 3.74 7.58 24.33
CA GLN A 188 3.03 7.39 25.57
C GLN A 188 1.82 6.49 25.34
N GLY A 189 1.61 5.55 26.26
CA GLY A 189 0.43 4.71 26.30
C GLY A 189 0.55 3.67 27.41
N ASP A 190 -0.55 3.02 27.71
CA ASP A 190 -0.69 1.93 28.66
C ASP A 190 -1.11 0.64 27.94
N SER A 191 -1.35 -0.43 28.70
CA SER A 191 -1.76 -1.72 28.14
C SER A 191 -3.14 -1.72 27.47
N GLN A 192 -3.95 -0.66 27.65
CA GLN A 192 -5.26 -0.53 27.01
C GLN A 192 -5.17 0.21 25.67
N THR A 193 -4.15 1.06 25.50
CA THR A 193 -3.95 1.91 24.33
C THR A 193 -2.87 1.39 23.37
N LEU A 194 -1.88 0.66 23.88
CA LEU A 194 -0.84 0.02 23.08
C LEU A 194 -1.11 -1.47 22.87
N PRO A 195 -0.69 -2.06 21.74
CA PRO A 195 0.11 -1.47 20.64
C PRO A 195 -0.71 -0.72 19.59
N TYR A 196 -0.06 0.16 18.82
CA TYR A 196 -0.62 0.74 17.59
C TYR A 196 0.04 0.12 16.36
N TYR A 197 -0.75 -0.16 15.34
CA TYR A 197 -0.24 -0.68 14.06
C TYR A 197 -0.49 0.30 12.93
N ASN A 198 0.33 0.22 11.89
CA ASN A 198 0.17 0.95 10.63
C ASN A 198 0.13 2.48 10.79
N ARG A 199 0.95 3.05 11.69
CA ARG A 199 1.06 4.51 11.81
C ARG A 199 1.77 5.06 10.58
N SER A 200 1.23 6.14 10.02
CA SER A 200 1.84 6.85 8.90
C SER A 200 2.42 8.18 9.35
N LEU A 201 3.55 8.54 8.77
CA LEU A 201 4.23 9.80 8.95
C LEU A 201 4.70 10.29 7.59
N LEU A 202 4.10 11.37 7.10
CA LEU A 202 4.66 12.16 6.02
C LEU A 202 5.52 13.26 6.65
N TYR A 203 6.83 13.03 6.69
CA TYR A 203 7.78 13.95 7.28
C TYR A 203 8.27 14.94 6.22
N HIS A 204 7.95 16.21 6.42
CA HIS A 204 8.33 17.32 5.57
C HIS A 204 9.62 17.98 6.10
N PHE A 205 10.57 18.29 5.22
CA PHE A 205 11.79 19.01 5.60
C PHE A 205 12.17 20.08 4.58
N THR A 206 12.87 21.09 5.10
CA THR A 206 13.50 22.18 4.35
C THR A 206 14.83 22.52 5.01
N THR A 207 15.88 22.69 4.21
CA THR A 207 17.23 22.98 4.72
C THR A 207 17.66 24.44 4.49
N TYR A 208 16.74 25.30 4.01
CA TYR A 208 17.00 26.71 3.73
C TYR A 208 17.29 27.52 5.01
N LYS A 209 18.56 27.80 5.30
CA LYS A 209 18.96 28.76 6.36
C LYS A 209 20.23 29.52 5.99
N GLY A 210 20.11 30.74 5.44
CA GLY A 210 21.23 31.69 5.38
C GLY A 210 21.16 32.79 4.32
N LYS A 211 21.82 33.92 4.60
CA LYS A 211 21.88 35.12 3.72
C LYS A 211 22.54 34.86 2.35
N GLN A 212 23.46 33.89 2.27
CA GLN A 212 24.09 33.51 1.00
C GLN A 212 23.09 32.88 0.01
N TYR A 213 22.00 32.29 0.51
CA TYR A 213 20.99 31.63 -0.30
C TYR A 213 19.99 32.63 -0.92
N GLU A 214 19.74 33.77 -0.28
CA GLU A 214 18.79 34.79 -0.78
C GLU A 214 19.21 35.39 -2.13
N GLN A 215 20.51 35.44 -2.42
CA GLN A 215 21.05 35.99 -3.68
C GLN A 215 20.93 35.00 -4.85
N SER A 216 21.27 33.72 -4.64
CA SER A 216 21.06 32.67 -5.64
C SER A 216 19.58 32.38 -5.89
N PHE A 217 18.75 32.53 -4.85
CA PHE A 217 17.31 32.30 -4.91
C PHE A 217 16.62 33.18 -5.94
N LYS A 218 16.97 34.47 -6.11
CA LYS A 218 16.33 35.33 -7.12
C LYS A 218 16.54 34.85 -8.56
N SER A 219 17.73 34.32 -8.88
CA SER A 219 18.00 33.76 -10.21
C SER A 219 17.31 32.40 -10.39
N GLN A 220 17.29 31.58 -9.34
CA GLN A 220 16.63 30.27 -9.33
C GLN A 220 15.10 30.39 -9.29
N GLN A 221 14.55 31.50 -8.78
CA GLN A 221 13.12 31.72 -8.63
C GLN A 221 12.39 31.72 -9.96
N ARG A 222 13.00 32.25 -11.03
CA ARG A 222 12.38 32.23 -12.36
C ARG A 222 12.27 30.79 -12.89
N GLU A 223 13.39 30.07 -12.92
CA GLU A 223 13.43 28.67 -13.37
C GLU A 223 12.51 27.78 -12.50
N TYR A 224 12.48 28.03 -11.20
CA TYR A 224 11.60 27.36 -10.27
C TYR A 224 10.11 27.63 -10.55
N ASN A 225 9.75 28.88 -10.84
CA ASN A 225 8.38 29.25 -11.19
C ASN A 225 7.96 28.59 -12.52
N GLU A 226 8.83 28.59 -13.54
CA GLU A 226 8.60 27.93 -14.82
C GLU A 226 8.35 26.42 -14.60
N LYS A 227 9.22 25.76 -13.82
CA LYS A 227 9.04 24.35 -13.44
C LYS A 227 7.73 24.08 -12.71
N ILE A 228 7.33 24.94 -11.78
CA ILE A 228 6.04 24.79 -11.07
C ILE A 228 4.86 24.96 -12.03
N SER A 229 4.96 25.87 -13.01
CA SER A 229 3.95 26.03 -14.06
C SER A 229 3.79 24.76 -14.90
N ASP A 230 4.91 24.18 -15.36
CA ASP A 230 4.88 22.93 -16.14
C ASP A 230 4.27 21.76 -15.35
N LEU A 231 4.53 21.71 -14.03
CA LEU A 231 3.93 20.71 -13.14
C LEU A 231 2.42 20.94 -12.98
N ILE A 232 1.96 22.20 -12.92
CA ILE A 232 0.54 22.53 -12.89
C ILE A 232 -0.14 22.01 -14.17
N ASP A 233 0.41 22.35 -15.33
CA ASP A 233 -0.16 21.94 -16.62
C ASP A 233 -0.20 20.41 -16.75
N ALA A 234 0.88 19.72 -16.36
CA ALA A 234 0.91 18.25 -16.36
C ALA A 234 -0.13 17.64 -15.41
N ALA A 235 -0.32 18.21 -14.23
CA ALA A 235 -1.33 17.73 -13.28
C ALA A 235 -2.76 17.93 -13.80
N GLU A 236 -3.05 19.07 -14.42
CA GLU A 236 -4.36 19.35 -15.04
C GLU A 236 -4.63 18.45 -16.26
N GLN A 237 -3.58 18.06 -16.99
CA GLN A 237 -3.67 17.07 -18.07
C GLN A 237 -3.84 15.62 -17.57
N GLY A 238 -3.88 15.38 -16.26
CA GLY A 238 -4.13 14.07 -15.69
C GLY A 238 -2.88 13.26 -15.34
N ASN A 239 -1.68 13.85 -15.35
CA ASN A 239 -0.47 13.12 -14.96
C ASN A 239 -0.53 12.72 -13.48
N ALA A 240 -0.76 11.43 -13.24
CA ALA A 240 -1.03 10.89 -11.91
C ALA A 240 0.14 11.07 -10.94
N LEU A 241 1.38 10.93 -11.41
CA LEU A 241 2.58 11.13 -10.59
C LEU A 241 2.72 12.59 -10.15
N VAL A 242 2.50 13.53 -11.07
CA VAL A 242 2.61 14.96 -10.78
C VAL A 242 1.49 15.41 -9.83
N GLN A 243 0.26 14.93 -10.04
CA GLN A 243 -0.85 15.15 -9.11
C GLN A 243 -0.52 14.69 -7.69
N TYR A 244 0.15 13.54 -7.54
CA TYR A 244 0.61 13.04 -6.24
C TYR A 244 1.68 13.95 -5.60
N TYR A 245 2.68 14.39 -6.36
CA TYR A 245 3.71 15.29 -5.83
C TYR A 245 3.15 16.62 -5.38
N ILE A 246 2.26 17.22 -6.19
CA ILE A 246 1.57 18.46 -5.82
C ILE A 246 0.71 18.25 -4.57
N ALA A 247 -0.01 17.14 -4.47
CA ALA A 247 -0.79 16.81 -3.28
C ALA A 247 0.09 16.74 -2.01
N ASN A 248 1.30 16.18 -2.11
CA ASN A 248 2.25 16.14 -1.00
C ASN A 248 2.80 17.54 -0.65
N TRP A 249 3.13 18.38 -1.63
CA TRP A 249 3.57 19.74 -1.33
C TRP A 249 2.45 20.56 -0.67
N LEU A 250 1.22 20.47 -1.19
CA LEU A 250 0.05 21.14 -0.63
C LEU A 250 -0.35 20.64 0.77
N SER A 251 0.19 19.52 1.27
CA SER A 251 -0.07 19.07 2.64
C SER A 251 0.79 19.76 3.72
N SER A 252 1.66 20.70 3.34
CA SER A 252 2.46 21.48 4.28
C SER A 252 2.58 22.94 3.85
N ASP A 253 2.56 23.84 4.83
CA ASP A 253 2.58 25.30 4.62
C ASP A 253 4.00 25.88 4.44
N ASP A 254 5.04 25.07 4.66
CA ASP A 254 6.41 25.56 4.88
C ASP A 254 7.26 25.64 3.59
N TYR A 255 6.69 25.33 2.42
CA TYR A 255 7.43 25.24 1.16
C TYR A 255 7.23 26.44 0.22
N ASN A 256 8.27 26.70 -0.58
CA ASN A 256 8.19 27.66 -1.68
C ASN A 256 7.21 27.17 -2.76
N ALA A 257 7.20 25.86 -3.06
CA ALA A 257 6.21 25.24 -3.96
C ALA A 257 4.79 25.57 -3.49
N THR A 258 4.49 25.29 -2.22
CA THR A 258 3.14 25.46 -1.66
C THR A 258 2.61 26.86 -1.86
N ARG A 259 3.43 27.90 -1.68
CA ARG A 259 2.99 29.29 -1.86
C ARG A 259 2.49 29.55 -3.28
N LEU A 260 3.20 29.06 -4.30
CA LEU A 260 2.81 29.20 -5.70
C LEU A 260 1.58 28.34 -6.02
N LEU A 261 1.61 27.09 -5.56
CA LEU A 261 0.54 26.11 -5.82
C LEU A 261 -0.78 26.52 -5.17
N LYS A 262 -0.78 27.18 -4.01
CA LYS A 262 -1.98 27.68 -3.33
C LYS A 262 -2.70 28.82 -4.07
N TYR A 263 -2.01 29.57 -4.93
CA TYR A 263 -2.70 30.55 -5.79
C TYR A 263 -3.56 29.87 -6.85
N HIS A 264 -3.08 28.74 -7.39
CA HIS A 264 -3.80 27.94 -8.38
C HIS A 264 -4.88 27.06 -7.72
N TRP A 265 -4.53 26.34 -6.65
CA TRP A 265 -5.44 25.52 -5.86
C TRP A 265 -5.77 26.14 -4.50
N GLN A 266 -6.80 27.00 -4.49
CA GLN A 266 -7.18 27.79 -3.31
C GLN A 266 -8.03 27.03 -2.27
N GLN A 267 -8.62 25.90 -2.66
CA GLN A 267 -9.52 25.14 -1.80
C GLN A 267 -8.74 24.43 -0.69
N ALA A 268 -9.27 24.45 0.54
CA ALA A 268 -8.60 23.86 1.70
C ALA A 268 -8.34 22.34 1.57
N ASN A 269 -9.17 21.64 0.79
CA ASN A 269 -9.07 20.20 0.52
C ASN A 269 -8.35 19.86 -0.79
N ALA A 270 -7.71 20.84 -1.45
CA ALA A 270 -7.08 20.63 -2.76
C ALA A 270 -6.02 19.51 -2.76
N ASN A 271 -5.26 19.38 -1.66
CA ASN A 271 -4.30 18.29 -1.50
C ASN A 271 -4.96 16.91 -1.61
N SER A 272 -6.12 16.73 -0.99
CA SER A 272 -6.82 15.45 -0.90
C SER A 272 -7.55 15.15 -2.20
N GLU A 273 -8.08 16.17 -2.87
CA GLU A 273 -8.69 16.03 -4.19
C GLU A 273 -7.65 15.67 -5.26
N LEU A 274 -6.47 16.31 -5.27
CA LEU A 274 -5.38 15.93 -6.18
C LEU A 274 -4.85 14.52 -5.90
N LEU A 275 -4.75 14.13 -4.62
CA LEU A 275 -4.39 12.77 -4.23
C LEU A 275 -5.41 11.75 -4.74
N LEU A 276 -6.70 12.07 -4.66
CA LEU A 276 -7.77 11.23 -5.22
C LEU A 276 -7.68 11.14 -6.74
N ARG A 277 -7.51 12.26 -7.45
CA ARG A 277 -7.33 12.26 -8.92
C ARG A 277 -6.14 11.40 -9.34
N SER A 278 -5.02 11.52 -8.63
CA SER A 278 -3.84 10.68 -8.84
C SER A 278 -4.15 9.18 -8.65
N ALA A 279 -4.91 8.82 -7.61
CA ALA A 279 -5.32 7.45 -7.34
C ALA A 279 -6.26 6.90 -8.43
N VAL A 280 -7.22 7.71 -8.89
CA VAL A 280 -8.16 7.39 -9.98
C VAL A 280 -7.40 7.18 -11.29
N ASN A 281 -6.37 7.98 -11.55
CA ASN A 281 -5.48 7.83 -12.71
C ASN A 281 -4.44 6.70 -12.54
N GLY A 282 -4.63 5.81 -11.57
CA GLY A 282 -3.88 4.57 -11.45
C GLY A 282 -2.56 4.66 -10.67
N TYR A 283 -2.24 5.78 -10.02
CA TYR A 283 -0.98 5.87 -9.27
C TYR A 283 -1.05 5.11 -7.94
N ALA A 284 -0.29 4.03 -7.86
CA ALA A 284 -0.35 3.07 -6.76
C ALA A 284 -0.06 3.69 -5.37
N ASN A 285 0.87 4.63 -5.27
CA ASN A 285 1.17 5.29 -3.99
C ASN A 285 -0.03 6.11 -3.50
N SER A 286 -0.76 6.76 -4.41
CA SER A 286 -1.98 7.50 -4.08
C SER A 286 -3.11 6.58 -3.67
N GLN A 287 -3.33 5.50 -4.43
CA GLN A 287 -4.30 4.46 -4.07
C GLN A 287 -4.01 3.90 -2.67
N TYR A 288 -2.74 3.55 -2.41
CA TYR A 288 -2.32 3.08 -1.10
C TYR A 288 -2.57 4.12 0.00
N ARG A 289 -2.21 5.39 -0.23
CA ARG A 289 -2.39 6.47 0.76
C ARG A 289 -3.85 6.69 1.10
N ILE A 290 -4.72 6.80 0.08
CA ILE A 290 -6.17 6.95 0.27
C ILE A 290 -6.70 5.75 1.08
N GLY A 291 -6.38 4.53 0.67
CA GLY A 291 -6.82 3.32 1.34
C GLY A 291 -6.37 3.25 2.80
N ALA A 292 -5.09 3.52 3.06
CA ALA A 292 -4.52 3.51 4.41
C ALA A 292 -5.15 4.56 5.32
N ASN A 293 -5.43 5.76 4.79
CA ASN A 293 -6.08 6.85 5.51
C ASN A 293 -7.53 6.51 5.87
N MET A 294 -8.28 5.89 4.95
CA MET A 294 -9.66 5.42 5.19
C MET A 294 -9.72 4.32 6.25
N LEU A 295 -8.75 3.39 6.24
CA LEU A 295 -8.65 2.34 7.26
C LEU A 295 -8.34 2.91 8.66
N ARG A 296 -7.63 4.04 8.73
CA ARG A 296 -7.33 4.74 9.98
C ARG A 296 -8.41 5.73 10.42
N GLY A 297 -9.33 6.11 9.53
CA GLY A 297 -10.35 7.13 9.79
C GLY A 297 -9.82 8.57 9.74
N GLU A 298 -8.74 8.83 8.99
CA GLU A 298 -8.14 10.17 8.87
C GLU A 298 -9.03 11.16 8.10
N TYR A 299 -9.97 10.67 7.29
CA TYR A 299 -11.04 11.47 6.66
C TYR A 299 -12.32 11.51 7.52
N GLY A 300 -12.17 11.57 8.84
CA GLY A 300 -13.28 11.74 9.79
C GLY A 300 -14.17 10.53 10.07
N LYS A 301 -14.13 9.49 9.22
CA LYS A 301 -14.80 8.21 9.48
C LYS A 301 -13.96 7.04 8.95
N VAL A 302 -13.89 5.96 9.73
CA VAL A 302 -13.32 4.69 9.26
C VAL A 302 -14.29 4.10 8.24
N ASP A 303 -13.80 3.93 7.01
CA ASP A 303 -14.51 3.19 5.96
C ASP A 303 -13.59 2.07 5.48
N ARG A 304 -13.73 0.93 6.15
CA ARG A 304 -12.86 -0.23 5.92
C ARG A 304 -13.08 -0.85 4.54
N GLU A 305 -14.32 -0.84 4.06
CA GLU A 305 -14.67 -1.44 2.77
C GLU A 305 -13.99 -0.66 1.63
N LYS A 306 -14.22 0.64 1.55
CA LYS A 306 -13.57 1.48 0.54
C LYS A 306 -12.06 1.53 0.72
N GLY A 307 -11.59 1.60 1.97
CA GLY A 307 -10.17 1.60 2.29
C GLY A 307 -9.47 0.37 1.72
N LEU A 308 -10.02 -0.83 1.95
CA LEU A 308 -9.45 -2.05 1.40
C LEU A 308 -9.55 -2.15 -0.11
N ASN A 309 -10.61 -1.64 -0.74
CA ASN A 309 -10.70 -1.62 -2.20
C ASN A 309 -9.53 -0.84 -2.82
N TRP A 310 -9.17 0.31 -2.27
CA TRP A 310 -8.00 1.08 -2.70
C TRP A 310 -6.67 0.34 -2.44
N ILE A 311 -6.54 -0.33 -1.29
CA ILE A 311 -5.36 -1.16 -0.99
C ILE A 311 -5.24 -2.32 -2.00
N VAL A 312 -6.35 -2.95 -2.39
CA VAL A 312 -6.38 -4.02 -3.39
C VAL A 312 -5.92 -3.51 -4.75
N LEU A 313 -6.44 -2.37 -5.21
CA LEU A 313 -5.99 -1.75 -6.47
C LEU A 313 -4.49 -1.46 -6.46
N ALA A 314 -3.98 -0.86 -5.38
CA ALA A 314 -2.56 -0.60 -5.23
C ALA A 314 -1.74 -1.91 -5.22
N ALA A 315 -2.18 -2.94 -4.49
CA ALA A 315 -1.49 -4.22 -4.40
C ALA A 315 -1.43 -4.95 -5.76
N GLN A 316 -2.50 -4.87 -6.55
CA GLN A 316 -2.62 -5.47 -7.88
C GLN A 316 -1.70 -4.81 -8.91
N SER A 317 -1.46 -3.50 -8.80
CA SER A 317 -0.46 -2.81 -9.63
C SER A 317 0.99 -3.25 -9.37
N GLY A 318 1.21 -4.10 -8.35
CA GLY A 318 2.54 -4.58 -7.96
C GLY A 318 3.14 -3.84 -6.76
N PHE A 319 2.46 -2.84 -6.18
CA PHE A 319 3.06 -2.02 -5.13
C PHE A 319 3.33 -2.81 -3.83
N ALA A 320 4.61 -3.09 -3.55
CA ALA A 320 5.04 -3.99 -2.47
C ALA A 320 4.45 -3.64 -1.08
N ASN A 321 4.39 -2.35 -0.73
CA ASN A 321 3.83 -1.91 0.55
C ASN A 321 2.32 -2.18 0.64
N ALA A 322 1.56 -1.99 -0.45
CA ALA A 322 0.15 -2.33 -0.50
C ALA A 322 -0.07 -3.85 -0.44
N GLN A 323 0.75 -4.64 -1.13
CA GLN A 323 0.70 -6.10 -1.04
C GLN A 323 0.95 -6.59 0.38
N TYR A 324 1.98 -6.06 1.05
CA TYR A 324 2.25 -6.37 2.46
C TYR A 324 1.09 -5.98 3.37
N ARG A 325 0.58 -4.75 3.22
CA ARG A 325 -0.55 -4.25 4.01
C ARG A 325 -1.79 -5.12 3.81
N LEU A 326 -2.12 -5.49 2.58
CA LEU A 326 -3.25 -6.38 2.29
C LEU A 326 -3.04 -7.76 2.93
N GLY A 327 -1.83 -8.30 2.88
CA GLY A 327 -1.46 -9.53 3.58
C GLY A 327 -1.73 -9.46 5.08
N ARG A 328 -1.34 -8.36 5.74
CA ARG A 328 -1.61 -8.12 7.17
C ARG A 328 -3.10 -8.00 7.48
N GLU A 329 -3.87 -7.29 6.64
CA GLU A 329 -5.32 -7.13 6.82
C GLU A 329 -6.06 -8.47 6.72
N LEU A 330 -5.64 -9.35 5.81
CA LEU A 330 -6.18 -10.71 5.65
C LEU A 330 -5.78 -11.68 6.78
N LEU A 331 -4.79 -11.33 7.61
CA LEU A 331 -4.38 -12.11 8.79
C LEU A 331 -5.05 -11.65 10.08
N ASN A 332 -5.85 -10.58 10.06
CA ASN A 332 -6.55 -10.13 11.24
C ASN A 332 -7.88 -10.90 11.43
N SER A 333 -7.91 -11.79 12.41
CA SER A 333 -9.08 -12.62 12.74
C SER A 333 -10.27 -11.84 13.30
N GLN A 334 -10.11 -10.55 13.65
CA GLN A 334 -11.20 -9.69 14.10
C GLN A 334 -12.17 -9.33 12.98
N TYR A 335 -11.75 -9.49 11.72
CA TYR A 335 -12.55 -9.13 10.56
C TYR A 335 -13.03 -10.38 9.82
N VAL A 336 -14.17 -10.25 9.12
CA VAL A 336 -14.86 -11.34 8.40
C VAL A 336 -14.03 -11.92 7.23
N ASP A 337 -12.95 -11.22 6.85
CA ASP A 337 -12.11 -11.53 5.69
C ASP A 337 -10.79 -12.23 6.03
N TYR A 338 -10.69 -12.86 7.21
CA TYR A 338 -9.52 -13.67 7.58
C TYR A 338 -9.25 -14.77 6.54
N ALA A 339 -8.14 -14.67 5.81
CA ALA A 339 -7.80 -15.53 4.68
C ALA A 339 -6.28 -15.78 4.60
N PRO A 340 -5.71 -16.62 5.49
CA PRO A 340 -4.26 -16.77 5.62
C PRO A 340 -3.56 -17.33 4.36
N ASN A 341 -4.23 -18.17 3.57
CA ASN A 341 -3.66 -18.65 2.31
C ASN A 341 -3.57 -17.55 1.24
N LYS A 342 -4.50 -16.57 1.22
CA LYS A 342 -4.43 -15.41 0.34
C LYS A 342 -3.38 -14.41 0.83
N ALA A 343 -3.34 -14.18 2.15
CA ALA A 343 -2.29 -13.38 2.77
C ALA A 343 -0.90 -13.91 2.41
N LEU A 344 -0.71 -15.23 2.42
CA LEU A 344 0.55 -15.86 2.04
C LEU A 344 1.02 -15.47 0.63
N LYS A 345 0.09 -15.37 -0.33
CA LYS A 345 0.41 -14.98 -1.71
C LYS A 345 0.89 -13.52 -1.77
N TRP A 346 0.16 -12.63 -1.11
CA TRP A 346 0.50 -11.20 -1.07
C TRP A 346 1.80 -10.91 -0.32
N LEU A 347 2.02 -11.57 0.82
CA LEU A 347 3.27 -11.49 1.55
C LEU A 347 4.44 -12.03 0.73
N LYS A 348 4.24 -13.12 -0.01
CA LYS A 348 5.25 -13.65 -0.92
C LYS A 348 5.61 -12.65 -2.03
N ALA A 349 4.62 -12.06 -2.69
CA ALA A 349 4.84 -11.06 -3.73
C ALA A 349 5.61 -9.83 -3.21
N ALA A 350 5.26 -9.32 -2.02
CA ALA A 350 5.98 -8.21 -1.39
C ALA A 350 7.41 -8.61 -0.96
N ALA A 351 7.60 -9.83 -0.46
CA ALA A 351 8.90 -10.35 -0.03
C ALA A 351 9.86 -10.55 -1.21
N GLU A 352 9.36 -10.98 -2.37
CA GLU A 352 10.13 -11.12 -3.62
C GLU A 352 10.64 -9.77 -4.14
N GLN A 353 9.92 -8.68 -3.85
CA GLN A 353 10.36 -7.32 -4.12
C GLN A 353 11.36 -6.76 -3.08
N GLY A 354 11.75 -7.57 -2.09
CA GLY A 354 12.77 -7.22 -1.10
C GLY A 354 12.25 -6.56 0.17
N LEU A 355 10.93 -6.44 0.36
CA LEU A 355 10.37 -5.80 1.56
C LEU A 355 10.62 -6.66 2.81
N PHE A 356 11.44 -6.15 3.74
CA PHE A 356 11.84 -6.88 4.95
C PHE A 356 10.64 -7.31 5.81
N SER A 357 9.70 -6.41 6.06
CA SER A 357 8.49 -6.69 6.86
C SER A 357 7.68 -7.86 6.28
N ALA A 358 7.59 -7.94 4.94
CA ALA A 358 6.93 -9.05 4.26
C ALA A 358 7.72 -10.36 4.35
N LYS A 359 9.06 -10.34 4.16
CA LYS A 359 9.90 -11.54 4.34
C LYS A 359 9.77 -12.13 5.75
N ARG A 360 9.78 -11.27 6.76
CA ARG A 360 9.62 -11.68 8.16
C ARG A 360 8.25 -12.29 8.40
N ASP A 361 7.17 -11.60 8.02
CA ASP A 361 5.81 -12.06 8.29
C ASP A 361 5.46 -13.30 7.45
N LEU A 362 6.04 -13.44 6.24
CA LEU A 362 5.98 -14.66 5.45
C LEU A 362 6.60 -15.85 6.19
N ALA A 363 7.80 -15.69 6.76
CA ALA A 363 8.45 -16.77 7.51
C ALA A 363 7.63 -17.19 8.74
N LEU A 364 7.07 -16.22 9.48
CA LEU A 364 6.20 -16.46 10.62
C LEU A 364 4.91 -17.21 10.19
N LEU A 365 4.23 -16.73 9.15
CA LEU A 365 3.00 -17.33 8.66
C LEU A 365 3.21 -18.74 8.11
N LEU A 366 4.30 -18.99 7.37
CA LEU A 366 4.63 -20.33 6.88
C LEU A 366 4.79 -21.32 8.05
N PHE A 367 5.42 -20.90 9.15
CA PHE A 367 5.57 -21.72 10.35
C PHE A 367 4.22 -21.97 11.04
N GLU A 368 3.39 -20.93 11.19
CA GLU A 368 2.06 -21.04 11.80
C GLU A 368 1.12 -21.96 11.02
N LEU A 369 1.17 -21.88 9.68
CA LEU A 369 0.43 -22.75 8.77
C LEU A 369 1.05 -24.14 8.62
N LYS A 370 2.09 -24.47 9.39
CA LYS A 370 2.80 -25.76 9.38
C LYS A 370 3.23 -26.18 7.96
N LYS A 371 3.67 -25.22 7.15
CA LYS A 371 4.20 -25.50 5.80
C LYS A 371 5.52 -26.29 5.91
N PRO A 372 5.98 -26.96 4.84
CA PRO A 372 7.19 -27.77 4.88
C PRO A 372 8.39 -27.00 5.46
N ALA A 373 9.17 -27.66 6.34
CA ALA A 373 10.27 -27.02 7.07
C ALA A 373 11.31 -26.34 6.16
N GLN A 374 11.51 -26.87 4.95
CA GLN A 374 12.37 -26.27 3.94
C GLN A 374 11.88 -24.87 3.51
N GLN A 375 10.57 -24.71 3.29
CA GLN A 375 9.98 -23.41 2.90
C GLN A 375 10.09 -22.40 4.05
N VAL A 376 9.79 -22.83 5.27
CA VAL A 376 9.92 -21.99 6.48
C VAL A 376 11.37 -21.52 6.65
N THR A 377 12.32 -22.46 6.54
CA THR A 377 13.76 -22.16 6.73
C THR A 377 14.29 -21.25 5.63
N ALA A 378 13.86 -21.45 4.38
CA ALA A 378 14.23 -20.57 3.26
C ALA A 378 13.73 -19.14 3.47
N ALA A 379 12.45 -18.97 3.84
CA ALA A 379 11.87 -17.65 4.13
C ALA A 379 12.55 -16.97 5.33
N LEU A 380 12.80 -17.72 6.42
CA LEU A 380 13.51 -17.22 7.59
C LEU A 380 14.93 -16.75 7.23
N ASN A 381 15.68 -17.55 6.46
CA ASN A 381 17.03 -17.17 6.05
C ASN A 381 17.02 -15.93 5.14
N SER A 382 16.06 -15.81 4.23
CA SER A 382 15.88 -14.62 3.39
C SER A 382 15.66 -13.36 4.23
N ALA A 383 14.83 -13.43 5.28
CA ALA A 383 14.61 -12.31 6.19
C ALA A 383 15.85 -11.97 7.04
N LEU A 384 16.61 -12.98 7.49
CA LEU A 384 17.82 -12.80 8.29
C LEU A 384 19.00 -12.18 7.52
N ILE A 385 18.95 -12.16 6.18
CA ILE A 385 19.94 -11.43 5.37
C ILE A 385 19.82 -9.92 5.62
N ASP A 386 18.59 -9.42 5.80
CA ASP A 386 18.34 -7.98 5.99
C ASP A 386 18.56 -7.55 7.45
N ASP A 387 18.19 -8.39 8.42
CA ASP A 387 18.43 -8.16 9.86
C ASP A 387 18.70 -9.49 10.58
N SER A 388 19.97 -9.86 10.66
CA SER A 388 20.42 -11.14 11.26
C SER A 388 20.18 -11.25 12.77
N GLU A 389 19.94 -10.11 13.43
CA GLU A 389 19.75 -9.99 14.88
C GLU A 389 18.30 -9.63 15.23
N HIS A 390 17.37 -9.71 14.27
CA HIS A 390 15.98 -9.34 14.50
C HIS A 390 15.33 -10.23 15.58
N PRO A 391 14.83 -9.67 16.70
CA PRO A 391 14.33 -10.46 17.82
C PRO A 391 13.25 -11.48 17.46
N GLN A 392 12.30 -11.13 16.60
CA GLN A 392 11.24 -12.04 16.18
C GLN A 392 11.75 -13.19 15.28
N LEU A 393 12.76 -12.94 14.45
CA LEU A 393 13.35 -13.96 13.58
C LEU A 393 14.22 -14.92 14.39
N LEU A 394 14.99 -14.40 15.34
CA LEU A 394 15.73 -15.21 16.31
C LEU A 394 14.80 -16.08 17.15
N LEU A 395 13.66 -15.53 17.60
CA LEU A 395 12.62 -16.30 18.30
C LEU A 395 12.02 -17.39 17.40
N LEU A 396 11.71 -17.08 16.14
CA LEU A 396 11.22 -18.08 15.18
C LEU A 396 12.25 -19.20 14.98
N LYS A 397 13.53 -18.85 14.80
CA LYS A 397 14.63 -19.82 14.70
C LYS A 397 14.72 -20.70 15.95
N ALA A 398 14.54 -20.12 17.15
CA ALA A 398 14.51 -20.85 18.40
C ALA A 398 13.34 -21.85 18.46
N ARG A 399 12.13 -21.44 18.04
CA ARG A 399 10.94 -22.30 17.98
C ARG A 399 11.14 -23.48 17.02
N ILE A 400 11.77 -23.26 15.87
CA ILE A 400 12.11 -24.33 14.92
C ILE A 400 13.10 -25.33 15.54
N GLN A 401 14.13 -24.86 16.26
CA GLN A 401 15.08 -25.75 16.94
C GLN A 401 14.44 -26.55 18.08
N ALA A 402 13.53 -25.94 18.85
CA ALA A 402 12.77 -26.62 19.88
C ALA A 402 11.90 -27.74 19.28
N ALA A 403 11.19 -27.45 18.18
CA ALA A 403 10.40 -28.45 17.45
C ALA A 403 11.26 -29.59 16.85
N SER A 404 12.55 -29.33 16.62
CA SER A 404 13.53 -30.31 16.12
C SER A 404 14.27 -31.05 17.24
N ASN A 405 13.74 -31.03 18.47
CA ASN A 405 14.31 -31.68 19.66
C ASN A 405 15.74 -31.22 20.03
N LYS A 406 16.05 -29.93 19.79
CA LYS A 406 17.34 -29.30 20.15
C LYS A 406 17.15 -28.19 21.20
N PRO A 407 16.75 -28.52 22.44
CA PRO A 407 16.34 -27.54 23.45
C PRO A 407 17.46 -26.57 23.88
N GLN A 408 18.70 -27.04 24.00
CA GLN A 408 19.84 -26.18 24.36
C GLN A 408 20.11 -25.09 23.31
N HIS A 409 20.01 -25.45 22.02
CA HIS A 409 20.18 -24.50 20.91
C HIS A 409 19.02 -23.49 20.87
N ALA A 410 17.78 -23.97 21.09
CA ALA A 410 16.62 -23.11 21.20
C ALA A 410 16.77 -22.09 22.33
N LYS A 411 17.23 -22.52 23.52
CA LYS A 411 17.48 -21.64 24.68
C LYS A 411 18.52 -20.57 24.37
N LYS A 412 19.63 -20.93 23.71
CA LYS A 412 20.66 -19.98 23.28
C LYS A 412 20.09 -18.90 22.34
N LEU A 413 19.33 -19.32 21.33
CA LEU A 413 18.70 -18.39 20.38
C LEU A 413 17.64 -17.50 21.03
N ALA A 414 16.84 -18.03 21.96
CA ALA A 414 15.86 -17.25 22.70
C ALA A 414 16.53 -16.20 23.62
N ASN A 415 17.66 -16.54 24.25
CA ASN A 415 18.47 -15.58 24.99
C ASN A 415 19.03 -14.47 24.09
N SER A 416 19.51 -14.82 22.90
CA SER A 416 19.93 -13.82 21.90
C SER A 416 18.77 -12.91 21.50
N ALA A 417 17.59 -13.47 21.20
CA ALA A 417 16.39 -12.70 20.89
C ALA A 417 16.03 -11.73 22.03
N LEU A 418 16.10 -12.18 23.28
CA LEU A 418 15.82 -11.37 24.46
C LEU A 418 16.82 -10.23 24.62
N LYS A 419 18.12 -10.50 24.41
CA LYS A 419 19.19 -9.49 24.45
C LYS A 419 18.95 -8.40 23.41
N GLU A 420 18.65 -8.79 22.17
CA GLU A 420 18.41 -7.85 21.08
C GLU A 420 17.11 -7.04 21.27
N ALA A 421 16.04 -7.68 21.77
CA ALA A 421 14.84 -6.96 22.15
C ALA A 421 15.12 -5.92 23.25
N ASN A 422 15.93 -6.27 24.25
CA ASN A 422 16.32 -5.35 25.31
C ASN A 422 17.15 -4.17 24.78
N ALA A 423 18.13 -4.43 23.92
CA ALA A 423 18.96 -3.38 23.31
C ALA A 423 18.12 -2.39 22.46
N ARG A 424 17.08 -2.88 21.81
CA ARG A 424 16.15 -2.08 20.99
C ARG A 424 15.01 -1.46 21.80
N ASN A 425 14.91 -1.76 23.10
CA ASN A 425 13.77 -1.41 23.97
C ASN A 425 12.42 -1.92 23.44
N TRP A 426 12.40 -3.11 22.84
CA TRP A 426 11.17 -3.74 22.30
C TRP A 426 10.50 -4.64 23.34
N ASP A 427 9.22 -4.95 23.13
CA ASP A 427 8.45 -5.89 23.96
C ASP A 427 9.13 -7.27 24.02
N GLN A 428 9.27 -7.78 25.24
CA GLN A 428 9.94 -9.04 25.55
C GLN A 428 8.97 -10.16 25.90
N SER A 429 7.67 -9.86 25.99
CA SER A 429 6.64 -10.75 26.56
C SER A 429 6.59 -12.10 25.85
N ARG A 430 6.54 -12.11 24.51
CA ARG A 430 6.49 -13.34 23.71
C ARG A 430 7.75 -14.20 23.85
N ILE A 431 8.92 -13.56 23.96
CA ILE A 431 10.21 -14.25 24.10
C ILE A 431 10.27 -14.92 25.48
N LYS A 432 9.94 -14.18 26.54
CA LYS A 432 9.90 -14.70 27.92
C LYS A 432 8.90 -15.85 28.07
N GLN A 433 7.72 -15.73 27.46
CA GLN A 433 6.71 -16.79 27.46
C GLN A 433 7.24 -18.06 26.79
N PHE A 434 7.88 -17.96 25.63
CA PHE A 434 8.47 -19.12 24.96
C PHE A 434 9.61 -19.73 25.78
N MET A 435 10.48 -18.92 26.38
CA MET A 435 11.56 -19.41 27.22
C MET A 435 11.06 -20.21 28.43
N ALA A 436 9.91 -19.82 29.01
CA ALA A 436 9.29 -20.57 30.10
C ALA A 436 8.75 -21.95 29.69
N THR A 437 8.57 -22.21 28.38
CA THR A 437 8.17 -23.52 27.86
C THR A 437 9.35 -24.44 27.55
N LEU A 438 10.58 -23.93 27.59
CA LEU A 438 11.78 -24.74 27.34
C LEU A 438 12.21 -25.48 28.61
N PRO A 439 12.74 -26.71 28.47
CA PRO A 439 13.23 -27.50 29.60
C PRO A 439 14.54 -26.94 30.21
#